data_AF-H6QSC0-F1
#
_entry.id   AF-H6QSC0-F1
#
_cell.length_a   1.000
_cell.length_b   1.000
_cell.length_c   1.000
_cell.angle_alpha   90.00
_cell.angle_beta   90.00
_cell.angle_gamma   90.00
#
_symmetry.space_group_name_H-M   'P 1'
#
loop_
_entity.id
_entity.type
_entity.pdbx_description
1 polymer ?
#
loop_
_entity_poly.entity_id
_entity_poly.type
_entity_poly.pdbx_seq_one_letter_code
_entity_poly.pdbx_strand_id
1 'polypeptide(L)' 'MRRSFFLKIVEDIEMANQYFQQKQDTSGRLGFLALQKGTAAMQMWWGLY' A
#
# COMPACT_ATOMS: atom_id res chain seq x y z
N MET A 1 13.23 3.72 7.76
CA MET A 1 13.30 2.54 6.87
C MET A 1 14.03 2.91 5.58
N ARG A 2 14.89 2.05 5.02
CA ARG A 2 15.53 2.32 3.72
C ARG A 2 14.49 2.21 2.60
N ARG A 3 14.45 3.17 1.68
CA ARG A 3 13.43 3.25 0.61
C ARG A 3 13.36 1.97 -0.25
N SER A 4 14.51 1.45 -0.68
CA SER A 4 14.58 0.24 -1.52
C SER A 4 13.99 -0.98 -0.84
N PHE A 5 14.25 -1.15 0.47
CA PHE A 5 13.70 -2.24 1.25
C PHE A 5 12.17 -2.12 1.40
N PHE A 6 11.68 -0.90 1.66
CA PHE A 6 10.24 -0.65 1.74
C PHE A 6 9.52 -0.96 0.44
N LEU A 7 10.07 -0.53 -0.70
CA LEU A 7 9.49 -0.80 -2.01
C LEU A 7 9.40 -2.30 -2.29
N LYS A 8 10.44 -3.06 -1.92
CA LYS A 8 10.43 -4.52 -2.06
C LYS A 8 9.34 -5.18 -1.20
N ILE A 9 9.15 -4.72 0.03
CA ILE A 9 8.05 -5.18 0.89
C ILE A 9 6.69 -4.89 0.24
N VAL A 10 6.50 -3.68 -0.29
CA VAL A 10 5.24 -3.28 -0.93
C VAL A 10 4.94 -4.15 -2.15
N GLU A 11 5.94 -4.42 -2.98
CA GLU A 11 5.84 -5.29 -4.16
C GLU A 11 5.47 -6.73 -3.75
N ASP A 12 6.19 -7.31 -2.79
CA ASP A 12 5.92 -8.67 -2.30
C ASP A 12 4.49 -8.80 -1.73
N ILE A 13 4.02 -7.79 -0.99
CA ILE A 13 2.67 -7.78 -0.41
C ILE A 13 1.59 -7.57 -1.48
N GLU A 14 1.84 -6.72 -2.48
CA GLU A 14 0.92 -6.51 -3.61
C GLU A 14 0.73 -7.79 -4.43
N MET A 15 1.80 -8.57 -4.61
CA MET A 15 1.73 -9.88 -5.25
C MET A 15 1.01 -10.93 -4.39
N ALA A 16 1.24 -10.93 -3.07
CA ALA A 16 0.69 -11.93 -2.17
C ALA A 16 -0.77 -11.68 -1.77
N ASN A 17 -1.26 -10.43 -1.78
CA ASN A 17 -2.57 -10.09 -1.22
C ASN A 17 -3.37 -9.13 -2.12
N GLN A 18 -4.53 -9.61 -2.55
CA GLN A 18 -5.48 -8.90 -3.40
C GLN A 18 -6.00 -7.56 -2.79
N TYR A 19 -5.90 -7.37 -1.47
CA TYR A 19 -6.23 -6.10 -0.82
C TYR A 19 -5.28 -4.95 -1.22
N PHE A 20 -4.02 -5.27 -1.51
CA PHE A 20 -2.99 -4.29 -1.85
C PHE A 20 -2.97 -3.97 -3.35
N GLN A 21 -3.52 -4.84 -4.19
CA GLN A 21 -3.71 -4.56 -5.60
C GLN A 21 -4.64 -3.37 -5.80
N GLN A 22 -4.24 -2.44 -6.67
CA GLN A 22 -5.08 -1.33 -7.04
C GLN A 22 -6.30 -1.82 -7.83
N LYS A 23 -7.50 -1.52 -7.33
CA LYS A 23 -8.77 -1.85 -7.97
C LYS A 23 -9.56 -0.60 -8.30
N GLN A 24 -10.34 -0.67 -9.37
CA GLN A 24 -11.34 0.34 -9.65
C GLN A 24 -12.53 0.17 -8.70
N ASP A 25 -13.04 1.28 -8.20
CA ASP A 25 -14.29 1.31 -7.45
C ASP A 25 -15.51 1.16 -8.38
N THR A 26 -16.70 1.05 -7.80
CA THR A 26 -17.96 0.95 -8.54
C THR A 26 -18.29 2.22 -9.34
N SER A 27 -17.57 3.31 -9.10
CA SER A 27 -17.66 4.58 -9.82
C SER A 27 -16.56 4.74 -10.89
N GLY A 28 -15.75 3.70 -11.13
CA GLY A 28 -14.64 3.70 -12.09
C GLY A 28 -13.37 4.43 -11.64
N ARG A 29 -13.31 4.91 -10.39
CA ARG A 29 -12.12 5.59 -9.85
C ARG A 29 -11.12 4.54 -9.38
N LEU A 30 -9.84 4.80 -9.65
CA LEU A 30 -8.76 3.96 -9.14
C LEU A 30 -8.62 4.17 -7.63
N GLY A 31 -8.65 3.06 -6.88
CA GLY A 31 -8.36 3.06 -5.44
C GLY A 31 -6.88 3.35 -5.14
N PHE A 32 -6.53 3.34 -3.86
CA PHE A 32 -5.16 3.57 -3.42
C PHE A 32 -4.17 2.52 -3.95
N LEU A 33 -2.98 2.97 -4.32
CA LEU A 33 -1.84 2.11 -4.67
C LEU A 33 -1.35 1.33 -3.44
N ALA A 34 -0.73 0.17 -3.66
CA ALA A 34 -0.08 -0.61 -2.61
C ALA A 34 0.90 0.24 -1.77
N LEU A 35 1.64 1.14 -2.43
CA LEU A 35 2.57 2.06 -1.77
C LEU A 35 1.88 3.03 -0.81
N GLN A 36 0.72 3.57 -1.20
CA GLN A 36 -0.06 4.50 -0.37
C GLN A 36 -0.64 3.77 0.84
N LYS A 37 -1.15 2.56 0.64
CA LYS A 37 -1.65 1.69 1.72
C LYS A 37 -0.54 1.32 2.71
N GLY A 38 0.64 0.91 2.21
CA GLY A 38 1.79 0.59 3.06
C GLY A 38 2.33 1.80 3.83
N THR A 39 2.34 2.98 3.19
CA THR A 39 2.77 4.23 3.85
C THR A 39 1.81 4.61 4.97
N ALA A 40 0.49 4.58 4.70
CA ALA A 40 -0.53 4.85 5.70
C ALA A 40 -0.45 3.86 6.88
N ALA A 41 -0.25 2.56 6.60
CA ALA A 41 -0.09 1.54 7.64
C ALA A 41 1.11 1.82 8.56
N MET A 42 2.26 2.22 7.99
CA MET A 42 3.43 2.62 8.78
C MET A 42 3.18 3.89 9.61
N GLN A 43 2.47 4.87 9.06
CA GLN A 43 2.12 6.10 9.77
C GLN A 43 1.17 5.82 10.94
N MET A 44 0.14 5.00 10.72
CA MET A 44 -0.80 4.57 11.77
C MET A 44 -0.07 3.79 12.87
N TRP A 45 0.83 2.88 12.50
CA TRP A 45 1.60 2.09 13.47
C TRP A 45 2.53 2.96 14.33
N TRP A 46 3.09 4.02 13.75
CA TRP A 46 3.95 4.97 14.47
C TRP A 46 3.16 6.04 15.26
N GLY A 47 1.82 6.04 15.18
CA GLY A 47 0.99 7.06 15.82
C GLY A 47 1.12 8.45 15.19
N LEU A 48 1.40 8.54 13.89
CA LEU A 48 1.52 9.79 13.14
C LEU A 48 0.16 10.28 12.58
N TYR A 49 -0.94 9.94 13.24
CA TYR A 49 -2.32 10.29 12.87
C TYR A 49 -3.12 10.73 14.08
#